data_AF-A0A2V7VW82-F1
#
_entry.id   AF-A0A2V7VW82-F1
#
_cell.length_a   1.000
_cell.length_b   1.000
_cell.length_c   1.000
_cell.angle_alpha   90.00
_cell.angle_beta   90.00
_cell.angle_gamma   90.00
#
_symmetry.space_group_name_H-M   'P 1'
#
loop_
_entity.id
_entity.type
_entity.pdbx_description
1 polymer ?
#
loop_
_entity_poly.entity_id
_entity_poly.type
_entity_poly.pdbx_seq_one_letter_code
_entity_poly.pdbx_strand_id
1 'polypeptide(L)' 'MSSGRVAIIGAGVSGLTCGVVLQERGYEVEVLTEIETMQTTVFRTS' A
#
# COMPACT_ATOMS: atom_id res chain seq x y z
N MET A 1 5.22 8.58 -20.72
CA MET A 1 5.79 8.86 -19.38
C MET A 1 5.47 7.64 -18.53
N SER A 2 6.46 6.86 -18.10
CA SER A 2 6.17 5.75 -17.17
C SER A 2 6.06 6.35 -15.77
N SER A 3 4.84 6.72 -15.39
CA SER A 3 4.54 7.20 -14.04
C SER A 3 4.87 6.07 -13.06
N GLY A 4 5.86 6.29 -12.18
CA GLY A 4 6.23 5.30 -11.18
C GLY A 4 5.09 5.12 -10.18
N ARG A 5 4.70 3.87 -9.92
CA ARG A 5 3.73 3.54 -8.87
C ARG A 5 4.45 3.34 -7.54
N VAL A 6 3.92 3.96 -6.48
CA VAL A 6 4.46 3.86 -5.12
C VAL A 6 3.36 3.40 -4.17
N ALA A 7 3.60 2.29 -3.47
CA ALA A 7 2.74 1.84 -2.39
C ALA A 7 3.32 2.29 -1.04
N ILE A 8 2.49 2.87 -0.18
CA ILE A 8 2.82 3.30 1.18
C ILE A 8 2.09 2.40 2.15
N ILE A 9 2.84 1.69 3.01
CA ILE A 9 2.26 0.81 4.03
C ILE A 9 2.08 1.60 5.33
N GLY A 10 0.84 1.73 5.78
CA GLY A 10 0.41 2.46 6.97
C GLY A 10 0.05 3.92 6.70
N ALA A 11 -1.15 4.34 7.11
CA ALA A 11 -1.63 5.73 7.01
C ALA A 11 -1.29 6.58 8.25
N GLY A 12 -0.06 6.42 8.77
CA GLY A 12 0.47 7.35 9.76
C GLY A 12 0.74 8.73 9.14
N VAL A 13 0.93 9.75 9.98
CA VAL A 13 1.25 11.12 9.52
C VAL A 13 2.45 11.12 8.57
N SER A 14 3.50 10.37 8.91
CA SER A 14 4.68 10.21 8.05
C SER A 14 4.38 9.58 6.68
N GLY A 15 3.53 8.55 6.64
CA GLY A 15 3.13 7.88 5.41
C GLY A 15 2.32 8.80 4.50
N LEU A 16 1.35 9.52 5.06
CA LEU A 16 0.52 10.45 4.31
C LEU A 16 1.33 11.66 3.81
N THR A 17 2.19 12.25 4.65
CA THR A 17 3.05 13.37 4.24
C THR A 17 4.00 12.97 3.10
N CYS A 18 4.59 11.77 3.17
CA CYS A 18 5.42 11.25 2.08
C CYS A 18 4.61 11.04 0.79
N GLY A 19 3.39 10.50 0.90
CA GLY A 19 2.50 10.27 -0.23
C GLY A 19 2.12 11.54 -0.97
N VAL A 20 1.83 12.62 -0.26
CA VAL A 20 1.55 13.93 -0.87
C VAL A 20 2.75 14.42 -1.69
N VAL A 21 3.96 14.39 -1.12
CA VAL A 21 5.18 14.83 -1.82
C VAL A 21 5.46 13.99 -3.07
N LEU A 22 5.20 12.68 -3.03
CA LEU A 22 5.37 11.80 -4.17
C LEU A 22 4.31 12.06 -5.26
N GLN A 23 3.06 12.29 -4.86
CA GLN A 23 1.99 12.65 -5.78
C GLN A 23 2.27 13.97 -6.51
N GLU A 24 2.75 14.99 -5.78
CA GLU A 24 3.16 16.29 -6.36
C GLU A 24 4.31 16.15 -7.37
N ARG A 25 5.16 15.13 -7.21
CA ARG A 25 6.24 14.80 -8.15
C ARG A 25 5.78 13.97 -9.34
N GLY A 26 4.49 13.69 -9.47
CA GLY A 26 3.90 12.95 -10.59
C GLY A 26 3.94 11.42 -10.43
N TYR A 27 4.17 10.91 -9.22
CA TYR A 27 4.04 9.48 -8.94
C TYR A 27 2.58 9.14 -8.65
N GLU A 28 2.19 7.94 -9.06
CA GLU A 28 0.89 7.35 -8.70
C GLU A 28 1.06 6.66 -7.35
N VAL A 29 0.41 7.19 -6.31
CA VAL A 29 0.60 6.76 -4.92
C VAL A 29 -0.65 6.03 -4.42
N GLU A 30 -0.43 4.88 -3.79
CA GLU A 30 -1.45 4.07 -3.12
C GLU A 30 -1.07 3.90 -1.65
N VAL A 31 -2.01 4.10 -0.72
CA VAL A 31 -1.78 3.93 0.73
C VAL A 31 -2.53 2.69 1.22
N LEU A 32 -1.80 1.71 1.72
CA LEU A 32 -2.31 0.44 2.22
C LEU A 32 -2.24 0.43 3.74
N THR A 33 -3.39 0.41 4.41
CA THR A 33 -3.48 0.56 5.87
C THR A 33 -3.57 -0.75 6.64
N GLU A 34 -4.03 -1.82 5.98
CA GLU A 34 -4.25 -3.12 6.60
C GLU A 34 -3.46 -4.20 5.86
N ILE A 35 -2.69 -4.96 6.61
CA ILE A 35 -2.27 -6.30 6.20
C ILE A 35 -3.39 -7.20 6.74
N GLU A 36 -4.46 -7.43 5.97
CA GLU A 36 -5.36 -8.53 6.28
C GLU A 36 -4.50 -9.80 6.28
N THR A 37 -4.32 -10.39 7.46
CA THR A 37 -3.68 -11.69 7.57
C THR A 37 -4.58 -12.66 6.82
N MET A 38 -4.19 -13.00 5.60
CA MET A 38 -4.88 -13.97 4.75
C MET A 38 -4.83 -15.35 5.44
N GLN A 39 -5.78 -15.62 6.33
CA GLN A 39 -5.95 -16.93 6.97
C GLN A 39 -6.56 -17.89 5.95
N THR A 40 -5.71 -18.52 5.14
CA THR A 40 -6.15 -19.65 4.32
C THR A 40 -6.15 -20.91 5.18
N THR A 41 -7.29 -21.24 5.77
CA THR A 41 -7.51 -22.54 6.42
C THR A 41 -7.72 -23.60 5.33
N VAL A 42 -6.71 -24.42 5.06
CA VAL A 42 -6.83 -25.56 4.14
C VAL A 42 -7.40 -26.75 4.92
N PHE A 43 -8.69 -27.05 4.75
CA PHE A 43 -9.24 -28.35 5.16
C PHE A 43 -8.86 -29.39 4.12
N ARG A 44 -7.91 -30.27 4.48
CA ARG A 44 -7.59 -31.48 3.70
C ARG A 44 -8.38 -32.63 4.32
N THR A 45 -9.39 -33.13 3.62
CA THR A 45 -10.08 -34.37 4.02
C THR A 45 -9.19 -35.55 3.64
N SER A 46 -9.13 -36.54 4.53
CA SER A 46 -8.64 -37.90 4.27
C SER A 46 -9.63 -38.71 3.45
#